data_AF-A0A821UUA3-F1
#
_entry.id   AF-A0A821UUA3-F1
#
_cell.length_a   1.000
_cell.length_b   1.000
_cell.length_c   1.000
_cell.angle_alpha   90.00
_cell.angle_beta   90.00
_cell.angle_gamma   90.00
#
_symmetry.space_group_name_H-M   'P 1'
#
loop_
_entity.id
_entity.type
_entity.pdbx_description
1 polymer ?
#
loop_
_entity_poly.entity_id
_entity_poly.type
_entity_poly.pdbx_seq_one_letter_code
_entity_poly.pdbx_strand_id
1 'polypeptide(L)'
;MNLKNKTKQIDRHRFLAPSHIVLPESVDWRTKGYVTPIKDQGQCGSCWAFSTTGSLEGQHFAKTSKLVSLSEQNLVDCSLNLGCDGGVMDIAFLYIKSNGGIDTEWSYPYEAERGRCRFDPQNIGATDTGFVEIKMGNET
;
A
#
# COMPACT_ATOMS: atom_id res chain seq x y z
N MET A 1 16.27 -5.23 -37.17
CA MET A 1 16.23 -3.76 -36.93
C MET A 1 15.57 -3.51 -35.58
N ASN A 2 16.26 -2.72 -34.74
CA ASN A 2 16.09 -2.39 -33.32
C ASN A 2 14.69 -2.44 -32.67
N LEU A 3 14.58 -3.27 -31.63
CA LEU A 3 13.60 -3.19 -30.54
C LEU A 3 14.08 -2.14 -29.51
N LYS A 4 13.85 -0.86 -29.78
CA LYS A 4 13.85 0.19 -28.74
C LYS A 4 12.41 0.65 -28.54
N ASN A 5 12.05 0.89 -27.28
CA ASN A 5 10.79 1.48 -26.79
C ASN A 5 9.69 0.50 -26.38
N LYS A 6 9.82 -0.08 -25.18
CA LYS A 6 8.71 -0.21 -24.23
C LYS A 6 9.19 -0.56 -22.81
N THR A 7 10.20 0.13 -22.30
CA THR A 7 10.30 0.31 -20.85
C THR A 7 9.20 1.30 -20.49
N LYS A 8 8.02 0.83 -20.07
CA LYS A 8 7.04 1.69 -19.39
C LYS A 8 7.79 2.27 -18.19
N GLN A 9 8.18 3.53 -18.27
CA GLN A 9 8.68 4.25 -17.10
C GLN A 9 7.58 4.18 -16.05
N ILE A 10 7.92 3.67 -14.87
CA ILE A 10 7.04 3.80 -13.70
C ILE A 10 6.94 5.30 -13.45
N ASP A 11 5.74 5.85 -13.63
CA ASP A 11 5.46 7.27 -13.53
C ASP A 11 5.44 7.71 -12.06
N ARG A 12 6.66 7.80 -11.49
CA ARG A 12 6.89 8.19 -10.11
C ARG A 12 6.78 9.70 -9.98
N HIS A 13 5.60 10.13 -9.57
CA HIS A 13 5.37 11.52 -9.25
C HIS A 13 6.00 11.83 -7.89
N ARG A 14 6.71 12.96 -7.80
CA ARG A 14 7.19 13.45 -6.50
C ARG A 14 6.10 14.26 -5.84
N PHE A 15 5.98 14.12 -4.52
CA PHE A 15 5.13 14.99 -3.75
C PHE A 15 5.66 16.43 -3.81
N LEU A 16 4.78 17.36 -4.18
CA LEU A 16 5.05 18.79 -4.16
C LEU A 16 4.25 19.40 -3.01
N ALA A 17 4.95 19.84 -1.97
CA ALA A 17 4.31 20.51 -0.85
C ALA A 17 3.66 21.83 -1.32
N PRO A 18 2.42 22.13 -0.92
CA PRO A 18 1.79 23.41 -1.20
C PRO A 18 2.61 24.57 -0.61
N SER A 19 2.75 25.68 -1.34
CA SER A 19 3.32 26.91 -0.79
C SER A 19 2.33 27.60 0.14
N HIS A 20 2.83 28.29 1.16
CA HIS A 20 2.05 29.11 2.09
C HIS A 20 0.97 28.37 2.91
N ILE A 21 1.13 27.08 3.16
CA ILE A 21 0.25 26.33 4.07
C ILE A 21 0.78 26.41 5.52
N VAL A 22 -0.12 26.63 6.46
CA VAL A 22 0.19 26.51 7.90
C VAL A 22 -0.19 25.10 8.34
N LEU A 23 0.81 24.31 8.70
CA LEU A 23 0.63 22.96 9.21
C LEU A 23 0.45 22.99 10.73
N PRO A 24 -0.31 22.05 11.32
CA PRO A 24 -0.38 21.91 12.77
C PRO A 24 0.98 21.48 13.34
N GLU A 25 1.30 21.94 14.55
CA GLU A 25 2.54 21.55 15.26
C GLU A 25 2.60 20.06 15.60
N SER A 26 1.44 19.40 15.71
CA SER A 26 1.36 17.97 15.97
C SER A 26 0.18 17.32 15.23
N VAL A 27 0.39 16.10 14.78
CA VAL A 27 -0.65 15.26 14.18
C VAL A 27 -0.55 13.86 14.75
N ASP A 28 -1.66 13.37 15.29
CA ASP A 28 -1.85 11.95 15.60
C ASP A 28 -3.03 11.43 14.78
N TRP A 29 -2.78 10.54 13.84
CA TRP A 29 -3.81 9.94 12.99
C TRP A 29 -4.63 8.88 13.73
N ARG A 30 -4.12 8.32 14.82
CA ARG A 30 -4.81 7.29 15.62
C ARG A 30 -6.03 7.88 16.32
N THR A 31 -5.89 9.09 16.85
CA THR A 31 -6.98 9.82 17.52
C THR A 31 -8.05 10.33 16.53
N LYS A 32 -7.77 10.25 15.22
CA LYS A 32 -8.65 10.69 14.15
C LYS A 32 -9.36 9.55 13.41
N GLY A 33 -9.10 8.29 13.79
CA GLY A 33 -9.75 7.11 13.19
C GLY A 33 -9.10 6.59 11.89
N TYR A 34 -7.90 7.06 11.54
CA TYR A 34 -7.22 6.69 10.29
C TYR A 34 -6.39 5.40 10.41
N VAL A 35 -6.23 4.86 11.62
CA VAL A 35 -5.24 3.81 11.90
C VAL A 35 -5.96 2.59 12.45
N THR A 36 -5.78 1.46 11.79
CA THR A 36 -6.25 0.14 12.22
C THR A 36 -5.50 -0.34 13.46
N PRO A 37 -5.98 -1.38 14.16
CA PRO A 37 -5.23 -2.00 15.24
C PRO A 37 -3.83 -2.46 14.79
N ILE A 38 -2.89 -2.49 15.74
CA ILE A 38 -1.55 -3.03 15.49
C ILE A 38 -1.69 -4.50 15.07
N LYS A 39 -0.96 -4.88 14.02
CA LYS A 39 -0.89 -6.24 13.48
C LYS A 39 0.52 -6.83 13.70
N ASP A 40 0.69 -8.14 13.50
CA ASP A 40 1.96 -8.86 13.66
C ASP A 40 2.35 -9.58 12.36
N GLN A 41 3.54 -9.27 11.82
CA GLN A 41 4.08 -9.89 10.61
C GLN A 41 4.72 -11.26 10.85
N GLY A 42 4.92 -11.67 12.10
CA GLY A 42 5.56 -12.93 12.45
C GLY A 42 6.95 -13.11 11.84
N GLN A 43 7.28 -14.34 11.45
CA GLN A 43 8.58 -14.71 10.88
C GLN A 43 8.61 -14.61 9.34
N CYS A 44 7.95 -13.61 8.78
CA CYS A 44 7.90 -13.34 7.35
C CYS A 44 8.46 -11.94 7.08
N GLY A 45 9.33 -11.79 6.08
CA GLY A 45 9.89 -10.51 5.63
C GLY A 45 8.88 -9.64 4.85
N SER A 46 7.63 -9.57 5.30
CA SER A 46 6.54 -8.86 4.62
C SER A 46 6.26 -7.46 5.17
N CYS A 47 7.21 -6.82 5.88
CA CYS A 47 7.01 -5.47 6.42
C CYS A 47 6.58 -4.45 5.35
N TRP A 48 7.02 -4.65 4.11
CA TRP A 48 6.61 -3.87 2.95
C TRP A 48 5.11 -3.97 2.67
N ALA A 49 4.50 -5.15 2.88
CA ALA A 49 3.06 -5.35 2.70
C ALA A 49 2.28 -4.61 3.79
N PHE A 50 2.69 -4.74 5.06
CA PHE A 50 2.09 -4.01 6.20
C PHE A 50 2.21 -2.48 6.07
N SER A 51 3.36 -2.00 5.58
CA SER A 51 3.57 -0.57 5.32
C SER A 51 2.65 -0.05 4.21
N THR A 52 2.48 -0.84 3.14
CA THR A 52 1.56 -0.51 2.04
C THR A 52 0.10 -0.53 2.50
N THR A 53 -0.36 -1.58 3.17
CA THR A 53 -1.74 -1.68 3.65
C THR A 53 -2.03 -0.55 4.63
N GLY A 54 -1.21 -0.34 5.67
CA GLY A 54 -1.43 0.74 6.65
C GLY A 54 -1.53 2.14 6.01
N SER A 55 -0.70 2.41 4.99
CA SER A 55 -0.78 3.67 4.24
C SER A 55 -2.08 3.79 3.44
N LEU A 56 -2.51 2.72 2.77
CA LEU A 56 -3.72 2.70 1.96
C LEU A 56 -5.00 2.69 2.81
N GLU A 57 -5.00 2.02 3.96
CA GLU A 57 -6.08 2.03 4.95
C GLU A 57 -6.39 3.47 5.40
N GLY A 58 -5.35 4.25 5.73
CA GLY A 58 -5.48 5.66 6.08
C GLY A 58 -6.01 6.53 4.94
N GLN A 59 -5.53 6.33 3.70
CA GLN A 59 -6.05 7.06 2.54
C GLN A 59 -7.50 6.67 2.19
N HIS A 60 -7.84 5.39 2.33
CA HIS A 60 -9.20 4.91 2.15
C HIS A 60 -10.13 5.58 3.17
N PHE A 61 -9.75 5.60 4.46
CA PHE A 61 -10.50 6.31 5.49
C PHE A 61 -10.63 7.81 5.18
N ALA A 62 -9.55 8.47 4.75
CA ALA A 62 -9.59 9.88 4.36
C ALA A 62 -10.64 10.18 3.29
N LYS A 63 -10.82 9.26 2.33
CA LYS A 63 -11.74 9.41 1.21
C LYS A 63 -13.18 9.00 1.55
N THR A 64 -13.37 7.95 2.35
CA THR A 64 -14.68 7.29 2.52
C THR A 64 -15.25 7.43 3.92
N SER A 65 -14.45 7.89 4.89
CA SER A 65 -14.74 7.84 6.33
C SER A 65 -15.04 6.44 6.87
N LYS A 66 -14.59 5.39 6.17
CA LYS A 66 -14.72 4.00 6.60
C LYS A 66 -13.34 3.41 6.82
N LEU A 67 -13.07 2.93 8.03
CA LEU A 67 -11.79 2.29 8.33
C LEU A 67 -11.95 0.81 8.01
N VAL A 68 -11.15 0.32 7.07
CA VAL A 68 -11.18 -1.06 6.58
C VAL A 68 -9.81 -1.65 6.80
N SER A 69 -9.72 -2.83 7.39
CA SER A 69 -8.45 -3.58 7.45
C SER A 69 -8.22 -4.27 6.12
N LEU A 70 -7.10 -3.98 5.46
CA LEU A 70 -6.73 -4.54 4.15
C LEU A 70 -5.81 -5.74 4.31
N SER A 71 -5.83 -6.64 3.33
CA SER A 71 -5.11 -7.92 3.38
C SER A 71 -3.63 -7.76 3.00
N GLU A 72 -2.74 -7.94 3.97
CA GLU A 72 -1.32 -8.10 3.70
C GLU A 72 -1.03 -9.36 2.89
N GLN A 73 -1.79 -10.44 3.12
CA GLN A 73 -1.61 -11.72 2.44
C GLN A 73 -1.86 -11.63 0.94
N ASN A 74 -2.86 -10.84 0.53
CA ASN A 74 -3.11 -10.56 -0.88
C ASN A 74 -1.85 -9.98 -1.54
N LEU A 75 -1.13 -9.07 -0.87
CA LEU A 75 0.11 -8.52 -1.41
C LEU A 75 1.23 -9.58 -1.44
N VAL A 76 1.42 -10.31 -0.34
CA VAL A 76 2.45 -11.35 -0.20
C VAL A 76 2.33 -12.40 -1.32
N ASP A 77 1.11 -12.82 -1.63
CA ASP A 77 0.84 -13.89 -2.60
C ASP A 77 0.81 -13.38 -4.04
N CYS A 78 0.19 -12.22 -4.29
CA CYS A 78 -0.20 -11.79 -5.64
C CYS A 78 0.69 -10.72 -6.25
N SER A 79 1.41 -9.93 -5.44
CA SER A 79 2.24 -8.86 -5.99
C SER A 79 3.51 -9.41 -6.66
N LEU A 80 4.17 -8.55 -7.44
CA LEU A 80 5.45 -8.86 -8.08
C LEU A 80 6.65 -8.85 -7.10
N ASN A 81 6.40 -8.62 -5.80
CA ASN A 81 7.43 -8.73 -4.77
C ASN A 81 7.80 -10.21 -4.49
N LEU A 82 8.74 -10.41 -3.58
CA LEU A 82 9.27 -11.73 -3.23
C LEU A 82 8.56 -12.35 -2.01
N GLY A 83 7.34 -11.92 -1.70
CA GLY A 83 6.57 -12.44 -0.57
C GLY A 83 7.31 -12.23 0.75
N CYS A 84 7.58 -13.31 1.47
CA CYS A 84 8.32 -13.29 2.73
C CYS A 84 9.84 -13.08 2.59
N ASP A 85 10.40 -13.13 1.39
CA ASP A 85 11.82 -12.83 1.15
C ASP A 85 12.08 -11.32 1.00
N GLY A 86 11.04 -10.50 1.10
CA GLY A 86 11.13 -9.04 1.03
C GLY A 86 10.43 -8.43 -0.17
N GLY A 87 10.45 -7.10 -0.19
CA GLY A 87 9.73 -6.31 -1.17
C GLY A 87 9.82 -4.83 -0.87
N VAL A 88 9.24 -4.02 -1.75
CA VAL A 88 9.13 -2.56 -1.60
C VAL A 88 7.70 -2.10 -1.84
N MET A 89 7.32 -1.03 -1.15
CA MET A 89 5.96 -0.51 -1.14
C MET A 89 5.52 -0.02 -2.53
N ASP A 90 6.43 0.58 -3.30
CA ASP A 90 6.15 1.06 -4.67
C ASP A 90 5.59 -0.05 -5.57
N ILE A 91 6.20 -1.25 -5.52
CA ILE A 91 5.74 -2.40 -6.31
C ILE A 91 4.36 -2.86 -5.83
N ALA A 92 4.12 -2.79 -4.54
CA ALA A 92 2.83 -3.16 -3.96
C ALA A 92 1.73 -2.17 -4.37
N PHE A 93 1.97 -0.85 -4.33
CA PHE A 93 1.01 0.14 -4.83
C PHE A 93 0.73 -0.03 -6.33
N LEU A 94 1.77 -0.26 -7.15
CA LEU A 94 1.59 -0.56 -8.58
C LEU A 94 0.75 -1.81 -8.81
N TYR A 95 0.97 -2.86 -8.02
CA TYR A 95 0.14 -4.05 -8.04
C TYR A 95 -1.31 -3.67 -7.74
N ILE A 96 -1.63 -3.01 -6.62
CA ILE A 96 -3.02 -2.66 -6.24
C ILE A 96 -3.71 -1.85 -7.34
N LYS A 97 -3.02 -0.84 -7.88
CA LYS A 97 -3.52 -0.03 -9.00
C LYS A 97 -3.81 -0.87 -10.25
N SER A 98 -2.87 -1.76 -10.63
CA SER A 98 -3.02 -2.58 -11.85
C SER A 98 -4.01 -3.74 -11.69
N ASN A 99 -4.11 -4.28 -10.48
CA ASN A 99 -5.01 -5.36 -10.10
C ASN A 99 -6.47 -4.87 -9.97
N GLY A 100 -6.66 -3.55 -9.83
CA GLY A 100 -7.98 -2.94 -9.68
C GLY A 100 -8.49 -2.92 -8.24
N GLY A 101 -7.64 -3.25 -7.27
CA GLY A 101 -7.98 -3.29 -5.86
C GLY A 101 -7.14 -4.27 -5.05
N ILE A 102 -7.46 -4.32 -3.77
CA ILE A 102 -6.89 -5.22 -2.76
C ILE A 102 -8.02 -5.71 -1.85
N ASP A 103 -7.96 -6.99 -1.47
CA ASP A 103 -8.95 -7.60 -0.58
C ASP A 103 -8.89 -7.08 0.85
N THR A 104 -9.97 -7.28 1.60
CA THR A 104 -9.96 -7.05 3.06
C THR A 104 -9.20 -8.15 3.80
N GLU A 105 -8.66 -7.82 4.97
CA GLU A 105 -8.04 -8.80 5.86
C GLU A 105 -9.02 -9.92 6.25
N TRP A 106 -10.30 -9.58 6.42
CA TRP A 106 -11.32 -10.57 6.78
C TRP A 106 -11.54 -11.63 5.69
N SER A 107 -11.54 -11.21 4.42
CA SER A 107 -11.75 -12.11 3.28
C SER A 107 -10.49 -12.87 2.86
N TYR A 108 -9.31 -12.32 3.16
CA TYR A 108 -8.03 -12.91 2.81
C TYR A 108 -7.04 -12.73 3.98
N PRO A 109 -7.15 -13.58 5.02
CA PRO A 109 -6.37 -13.42 6.26
C PRO A 109 -4.87 -13.63 6.08
N TYR A 110 -4.09 -13.02 6.95
CA TYR A 110 -2.63 -13.17 7.00
C TYR A 110 -2.16 -14.54 7.48
N GLU A 111 -1.23 -15.15 6.74
CA GLU A 111 -0.72 -16.52 6.93
C GLU A 111 0.79 -16.54 7.22
N ALA A 112 1.48 -15.41 7.13
CA ALA A 112 2.93 -15.29 7.37
C ALA A 112 3.81 -16.22 6.50
N GLU A 113 3.31 -16.62 5.33
CA GLU A 113 4.05 -17.39 4.34
C GLU A 113 3.56 -17.02 2.94
N ARG A 114 4.40 -17.25 1.91
CA ARG A 114 3.97 -17.02 0.53
C ARG A 114 3.18 -18.22 0.01
N GLY A 115 1.91 -17.99 -0.27
CA GLY A 115 1.00 -18.94 -0.87
C GLY A 115 0.72 -18.68 -2.35
N ARG A 116 -0.30 -19.35 -2.87
CA ARG A 116 -0.85 -19.05 -4.20
C ARG A 116 -1.72 -17.80 -4.11
N CYS A 117 -1.69 -16.95 -5.12
CA CYS A 117 -2.60 -15.81 -5.20
C CYS A 117 -4.07 -16.26 -5.24
N ARG A 118 -4.89 -15.73 -4.32
CA ARG A 118 -6.34 -16.01 -4.15
C ARG A 118 -7.21 -14.76 -4.20
N PHE A 119 -6.72 -13.68 -4.81
CA PHE A 119 -7.46 -12.42 -4.93
C PHE A 119 -8.87 -12.65 -5.52
N ASP A 120 -9.90 -12.07 -4.89
CA ASP A 120 -11.28 -12.12 -5.38
C ASP A 120 -11.84 -10.69 -5.54
N PRO A 121 -12.18 -10.25 -6.77
CA PRO A 121 -12.76 -8.93 -7.01
C PRO A 121 -14.02 -8.60 -6.21
N GLN A 122 -14.73 -9.61 -5.67
CA GLN A 122 -15.91 -9.40 -4.81
C GLN A 122 -15.54 -8.92 -3.39
N ASN A 123 -14.29 -9.08 -3.00
CA ASN A 123 -13.78 -8.82 -1.64
C ASN A 123 -12.92 -7.56 -1.54
N ILE A 124 -12.91 -6.73 -2.58
CA ILE A 124 -12.10 -5.50 -2.63
C ILE A 124 -12.47 -4.56 -1.48
N GLY A 125 -11.50 -4.30 -0.60
CA GLY A 125 -11.60 -3.34 0.49
C GLY A 125 -11.19 -1.93 0.10
N ALA A 126 -10.25 -1.79 -0.84
CA ALA A 126 -9.77 -0.49 -1.32
C ALA A 126 -9.20 -0.57 -2.74
N THR A 127 -9.11 0.59 -3.39
CA THR A 127 -8.46 0.76 -4.69
C THR A 127 -7.38 1.83 -4.60
N ASP A 128 -6.37 1.71 -5.46
CA ASP A 128 -5.29 2.69 -5.58
C ASP A 128 -5.26 3.30 -6.98
N THR A 129 -5.04 4.61 -7.05
CA THR A 129 -4.84 5.34 -8.31
C THR A 129 -3.36 5.66 -8.57
N GLY A 130 -2.49 5.44 -7.60
CA GLY A 130 -1.05 5.64 -7.67
C GLY A 130 -0.48 6.21 -6.37
N PHE A 131 0.83 6.32 -6.34
CA PHE A 131 1.57 6.85 -5.19
C PHE A 131 2.47 8.01 -5.61
N VAL A 132 2.94 8.76 -4.62
CA VAL A 132 3.96 9.79 -4.78
C VAL A 132 5.13 9.52 -3.85
N GLU A 133 6.33 9.89 -4.27
CA GLU A 133 7.52 9.79 -3.44
C GLU A 133 7.79 11.11 -2.69
N ILE A 134 8.07 11.01 -1.39
CA ILE A 134 8.63 12.13 -0.63
C ILE A 134 10.11 12.27 -0.96
N LYS A 135 10.59 13.52 -1.03
CA LYS A 135 12.00 13.80 -1.30
C LYS A 135 12.88 13.17 -0.21
N MET A 136 13.85 12.36 -0.62
CA MET A 136 14.82 11.74 0.27
C MET A 136 15.51 12.78 1.17
N GLY A 137 15.56 12.49 2.47
CA GLY A 137 16.20 13.33 3.48
C GLY A 137 15.48 14.65 3.77
N ASN A 138 14.22 14.81 3.31
CA ASN A 138 13.43 15.99 3.62
C ASN A 138 12.42 15.70 4.74
N GLU A 139 12.71 16.21 5.94
CA GLU A 139 11.80 16.16 7.10
C GLU A 139 10.96 17.45 7.25
N THR A 140 11.12 18.42 6.33
CA THR A 140 10.44 19.74 6.34
C THR A 140 9.50 19.96 5.17
#